data_AF-A0AAJ5UW93-F1
#
_entry.id   AF-A0AAJ5UW93-F1
#
_cell.length_a   1.000
_cell.length_b   1.000
_cell.length_c   1.000
_cell.angle_alpha   90.00
_cell.angle_beta   90.00
_cell.angle_gamma   90.00
#
_symmetry.space_group_name_H-M   'P 1'
#
loop_
_entity.id
_entity.type
_entity.pdbx_description
1 polymer ?
#
loop_
_entity_poly.entity_id
_entity_poly.type
_entity_poly.pdbx_seq_one_letter_code
_entity_poly.pdbx_strand_id
1 'polypeptide(L)'
;MGMYTGLRLKVTVKEEYRQMIKAINEGANWNDFSERFSFIAAFAKQDRAEFIPRGSLCYMPSSWETGEYPNEVATDGFERKIDMETGYWTFQCSLINDQGEIEQFFEEVLPNIIENAEHIEYLFEEWDSSRMYEFVNGEVKTGLLTK
;
A
#
# COMPACT_ATOMS: atom_id res chain seq x y z
N MET A 1 4.78 -9.06 -20.47
CA MET A 1 3.55 -8.88 -19.67
C MET A 1 3.85 -9.55 -18.34
N GLY A 2 3.91 -8.78 -17.26
CA GLY A 2 4.19 -9.29 -15.92
C GLY A 2 2.88 -9.61 -15.19
N MET A 3 3.01 -10.32 -14.07
CA MET A 3 1.88 -10.76 -13.27
C MET A 3 1.51 -9.73 -12.20
N TYR A 4 0.23 -9.61 -11.89
CA TYR A 4 -0.24 -8.60 -10.94
C TYR A 4 -0.18 -9.10 -9.50
N THR A 5 0.17 -8.17 -8.61
CA THR A 5 0.08 -8.34 -7.17
C THR A 5 -0.77 -7.22 -6.59
N GLY A 6 -1.80 -7.59 -5.84
CA GLY A 6 -2.64 -6.68 -5.09
C GLY A 6 -2.12 -6.41 -3.68
N LEU A 7 -2.38 -5.21 -3.21
CA LEU A 7 -2.06 -4.72 -1.88
C LEU A 7 -3.30 -4.05 -1.29
N ARG A 8 -3.69 -4.44 -0.07
CA ARG A 8 -4.68 -3.71 0.74
C ARG A 8 -4.09 -3.30 2.07
N LEU A 9 -4.33 -2.06 2.47
CA LEU A 9 -3.76 -1.46 3.68
C LEU A 9 -4.79 -0.67 4.49
N LYS A 10 -4.74 -0.86 5.81
CA LYS A 10 -5.36 -0.01 6.84
C LYS A 10 -4.34 0.20 7.96
N VAL A 11 -3.78 1.40 8.02
CA VAL A 11 -2.66 1.71 8.92
C VAL A 11 -2.82 3.10 9.52
N THR A 12 -2.13 3.35 10.63
CA THR A 12 -2.04 4.69 11.21
C THR A 12 -0.68 5.30 10.89
N VAL A 13 -0.67 6.42 10.19
CA VAL A 13 0.54 7.15 9.77
C VAL A 13 0.98 8.13 10.87
N LYS A 14 2.28 8.15 11.18
CA LYS A 14 2.87 9.11 12.13
C LYS A 14 2.63 10.54 11.67
N GLU A 15 2.41 11.45 12.62
CA GLU A 15 2.00 12.82 12.36
C GLU A 15 2.88 13.54 11.34
N GLU A 16 4.21 13.39 11.43
CA GLU A 16 5.20 14.04 10.59
C GLU A 16 5.15 13.62 9.10
N TYR A 17 4.52 12.49 8.78
CA TYR A 17 4.41 11.96 7.41
C TYR A 17 3.02 12.14 6.79
N ARG A 18 2.00 12.55 7.55
CA ARG A 18 0.61 12.63 7.04
C ARG A 18 0.47 13.56 5.83
N GLN A 19 1.18 14.69 5.83
CA GLN A 19 1.15 15.63 4.70
C GLN A 19 1.74 15.03 3.42
N MET A 20 2.80 14.22 3.54
CA MET A 20 3.37 13.48 2.40
C MET A 20 2.36 12.49 1.85
N ILE A 21 1.74 11.68 2.72
CA ILE A 21 0.76 10.67 2.31
C ILE A 21 -0.50 11.30 1.69
N LYS A 22 -0.98 12.42 2.23
CA LYS A 22 -2.08 13.19 1.63
C LYS A 22 -1.74 13.62 0.20
N ALA A 23 -0.56 14.21 -0.01
CA ALA A 23 -0.12 14.65 -1.32
C ALA A 23 0.03 13.47 -2.30
N ILE A 24 0.55 12.33 -1.85
CA ILE A 24 0.67 11.10 -2.65
C ILE A 24 -0.71 10.57 -3.05
N ASN A 25 -1.68 10.52 -2.12
CA ASN A 25 -3.06 10.13 -2.42
C ASN A 25 -3.71 11.05 -3.48
N GLU A 26 -3.31 12.32 -3.52
CA GLU A 26 -3.85 13.37 -4.40
C GLU A 26 -3.15 13.48 -5.75
N GLY A 27 -1.93 12.94 -5.93
CA GLY A 27 -1.23 13.15 -7.20
C GLY A 27 0.28 13.14 -7.15
N ALA A 28 0.88 13.48 -6.01
CA ALA A 28 2.33 13.65 -5.88
C ALA A 28 3.07 12.32 -6.02
N ASN A 29 4.34 12.42 -6.42
CA ASN A 29 5.21 11.26 -6.58
C ASN A 29 6.04 11.03 -5.33
N TRP A 30 6.43 9.78 -5.06
CA TRP A 30 7.33 9.47 -3.94
C TRP A 30 8.67 10.20 -4.08
N ASN A 31 9.14 10.35 -5.32
CA ASN A 31 10.39 11.03 -5.61
C ASN A 31 10.40 12.51 -5.20
N ASP A 32 9.23 13.18 -5.19
CA ASP A 32 9.08 14.59 -4.81
C ASP A 32 9.46 14.83 -3.34
N PHE A 33 9.45 13.78 -2.52
CA PHE A 33 9.77 13.85 -1.09
C PHE A 33 11.14 13.24 -0.74
N SER A 34 11.87 12.70 -1.72
CA SER A 34 13.08 11.92 -1.50
C SER A 34 14.24 12.72 -0.91
N GLU A 35 14.32 14.02 -1.21
CA GLU A 35 15.30 14.92 -0.62
C GLU A 35 15.04 15.17 0.88
N ARG A 36 13.76 15.20 1.28
CA ARG A 36 13.34 15.42 2.67
C ARG A 36 13.38 14.15 3.49
N PHE A 37 13.03 13.02 2.88
CA PHE A 37 12.91 11.73 3.53
C PHE A 37 13.77 10.70 2.79
N SER A 38 15.06 10.66 3.11
CA SER A 38 16.03 9.84 2.37
C SER A 38 15.71 8.34 2.34
N PHE A 39 14.95 7.82 3.31
CA PHE A 39 14.53 6.41 3.35
C PHE A 39 13.61 6.01 2.19
N ILE A 40 12.94 6.95 1.51
CA ILE A 40 12.10 6.63 0.35
C ILE A 40 12.88 6.67 -0.96
N ALA A 41 14.14 7.14 -0.97
CA ALA A 41 14.83 7.50 -2.21
C ALA A 41 15.16 6.29 -3.10
N ALA A 42 15.33 5.10 -2.51
CA ALA A 42 15.54 3.88 -3.28
C ALA A 42 14.21 3.37 -3.85
N PHE A 43 13.16 3.28 -3.02
CA PHE A 43 11.81 2.93 -3.48
C PHE A 43 11.29 3.87 -4.57
N ALA A 44 11.47 5.19 -4.42
CA ALA A 44 10.99 6.20 -5.37
C ALA A 44 11.60 6.11 -6.78
N LYS A 45 12.69 5.36 -6.95
CA LYS A 45 13.32 5.11 -8.27
C LYS A 45 12.74 3.90 -8.99
N GLN A 46 11.91 3.10 -8.31
CA GLN A 46 11.26 1.95 -8.91
C GLN A 46 10.22 2.42 -9.94
N ASP A 47 10.18 1.76 -11.09
CA ASP A 47 9.30 2.13 -12.21
C ASP A 47 7.82 2.11 -11.81
N ARG A 48 7.46 1.27 -10.83
CA ARG A 48 6.08 1.05 -10.37
C ARG A 48 5.78 1.62 -8.98
N ALA A 49 6.70 2.38 -8.38
CA ALA A 49 6.48 2.99 -7.06
C ALA A 49 5.18 3.79 -6.98
N GLU A 50 4.86 4.53 -8.05
CA GLU A 50 3.69 5.41 -8.12
C GLU A 50 2.34 4.69 -8.13
N PHE A 51 2.34 3.38 -8.39
CA PHE A 51 1.15 2.54 -8.28
C PHE A 51 0.82 2.20 -6.83
N ILE A 52 1.70 2.47 -5.87
CA ILE A 52 1.38 2.42 -4.45
C ILE A 52 1.18 3.87 -3.98
N PRO A 53 -0.01 4.30 -3.56
CA PRO A 53 -1.26 3.56 -3.33
C PRO A 53 -2.29 3.65 -4.49
N ARG A 54 -1.88 4.04 -5.71
CA ARG A 54 -2.81 4.56 -6.74
C ARG A 54 -3.14 3.62 -7.90
N GLY A 55 -2.50 2.46 -7.99
CA GLY A 55 -2.70 1.52 -9.09
C GLY A 55 -4.10 0.93 -9.07
N SER A 56 -4.76 0.89 -10.22
CA SER A 56 -6.05 0.20 -10.38
C SER A 56 -5.92 -1.28 -10.04
N LEU A 57 -7.01 -1.91 -9.59
CA LEU A 57 -7.03 -3.35 -9.39
C LEU A 57 -7.08 -4.08 -10.74
N CYS A 58 -6.19 -5.05 -10.90
CA CYS A 58 -6.13 -5.95 -12.03
C CYS A 58 -6.03 -7.39 -11.50
N TYR A 59 -6.92 -8.26 -11.97
CA TYR A 59 -6.94 -9.69 -11.61
C TYR A 59 -7.06 -9.97 -10.10
N MET A 60 -7.63 -9.03 -9.35
CA MET A 60 -7.92 -9.15 -7.93
C MET A 60 -9.33 -9.69 -7.69
N PRO A 61 -9.65 -10.20 -6.47
CA PRO A 61 -10.97 -10.72 -6.15
C PRO A 61 -12.06 -9.68 -6.42
N SER A 62 -13.15 -10.11 -7.05
CA SER A 62 -14.32 -9.26 -7.29
C SER A 62 -15.00 -8.77 -6.01
N SER A 63 -14.60 -9.30 -4.83
CA SER A 63 -15.06 -8.78 -3.55
C SER A 63 -14.34 -7.50 -3.11
N TRP A 64 -13.18 -7.14 -3.69
CA TRP A 64 -12.42 -5.93 -3.32
C TRP A 64 -13.04 -4.64 -3.88
N GLU A 65 -13.81 -4.75 -4.95
CA GLU A 65 -14.49 -3.62 -5.59
C GLU A 65 -15.90 -4.00 -5.97
N THR A 66 -16.82 -3.04 -5.84
CA THR A 66 -18.20 -3.17 -6.30
C THR A 66 -18.53 -2.06 -7.29
N GLY A 67 -19.49 -2.33 -8.17
CA GLY A 67 -19.91 -1.38 -9.20
C GLY A 67 -19.54 -1.87 -10.60
N GLU A 68 -19.64 -0.96 -11.56
CA GLU A 68 -19.33 -1.22 -12.96
C GLU A 68 -18.22 -0.29 -13.42
N TYR A 69 -17.32 -0.82 -14.23
CA TYR A 69 -16.28 -0.04 -14.88
C TYR A 69 -16.83 1.20 -15.58
N PRO A 70 -16.25 2.40 -15.40
CA PRO A 70 -15.04 2.74 -14.62
C PRO A 70 -15.31 3.32 -13.22
N ASN A 71 -16.51 3.07 -12.67
CA ASN A 71 -16.98 3.67 -11.42
C ASN A 71 -16.96 2.67 -10.26
N GLU A 72 -16.04 1.70 -10.28
CA GLU A 72 -15.83 0.79 -9.18
C GLU A 72 -15.46 1.55 -7.90
N VAL A 73 -15.97 1.03 -6.79
CA VAL A 73 -15.71 1.56 -5.45
C VAL A 73 -15.13 0.45 -4.60
N ALA A 74 -14.07 0.77 -3.86
CA ALA A 74 -13.47 -0.14 -2.89
C ALA A 74 -14.51 -0.60 -1.86
N THR A 75 -14.45 -1.87 -1.49
CA THR A 75 -15.26 -2.44 -0.41
C THR A 75 -14.47 -2.45 0.90
N ASP A 76 -15.13 -2.83 1.99
CA ASP A 76 -14.51 -3.11 3.29
C ASP A 76 -13.68 -1.94 3.89
N GLY A 77 -13.90 -0.70 3.43
CA GLY A 77 -13.20 0.48 3.94
C GLY A 77 -11.76 0.63 3.44
N PHE A 78 -11.43 0.09 2.26
CA PHE A 78 -10.12 0.26 1.60
C PHE A 78 -10.10 1.41 0.59
N GLU A 79 -11.02 2.38 0.69
CA GLU A 79 -10.98 3.54 -0.18
C GLU A 79 -9.67 4.30 0.03
N ARG A 80 -9.04 4.76 -1.05
CA ARG A 80 -7.79 5.53 -0.98
C ARG A 80 -8.04 6.88 -0.29
N LYS A 81 -7.73 6.99 0.99
CA LYS A 81 -7.88 8.22 1.78
C LYS A 81 -7.01 8.20 3.01
N ILE A 82 -6.66 9.38 3.50
CA ILE A 82 -6.03 9.56 4.81
C ILE A 82 -6.87 10.53 5.64
N ASP A 83 -7.20 10.16 6.86
CA ASP A 83 -7.74 11.07 7.87
C ASP A 83 -6.58 11.85 8.49
N MET A 84 -6.60 13.17 8.36
CA MET A 84 -5.50 14.04 8.82
C MET A 84 -5.47 14.21 10.34
N GLU A 85 -6.60 14.03 11.02
CA GLU A 85 -6.67 14.14 12.49
C GLU A 85 -6.13 12.87 13.14
N THR A 86 -6.55 11.70 12.64
CA THR A 86 -6.18 10.41 13.23
C THR A 86 -4.93 9.79 12.61
N GLY A 87 -4.59 10.14 11.38
CA GLY A 87 -3.53 9.49 10.60
C GLY A 87 -3.98 8.18 9.94
N TYR A 88 -5.26 7.82 10.04
CA TYR A 88 -5.78 6.57 9.49
C TYR A 88 -5.75 6.62 7.96
N TRP A 89 -4.86 5.83 7.37
CA TRP A 89 -4.63 5.72 5.93
C TRP A 89 -5.10 4.37 5.44
N THR A 90 -6.02 4.42 4.48
CA THR A 90 -6.58 3.24 3.83
C THR A 90 -6.34 3.32 2.34
N PHE A 91 -6.07 2.19 1.70
CA PHE A 91 -6.09 2.06 0.25
C PHE A 91 -6.09 0.59 -0.18
N GLN A 92 -6.37 0.40 -1.47
CA GLN A 92 -6.06 -0.80 -2.21
C GLN A 92 -5.46 -0.42 -3.57
N CYS A 93 -4.54 -1.24 -4.05
CA CYS A 93 -3.97 -1.09 -5.38
C CYS A 93 -3.46 -2.41 -5.93
N SER A 94 -3.16 -2.47 -7.22
CA SER A 94 -2.36 -3.54 -7.80
C SER A 94 -1.29 -3.00 -8.74
N LEU A 95 -0.20 -3.76 -8.86
CA LEU A 95 0.91 -3.47 -9.76
C LEU A 95 1.56 -4.77 -10.22
N ILE A 96 2.27 -4.69 -11.34
CA ILE A 96 3.26 -5.70 -11.70
C ILE A 96 4.44 -5.52 -10.75
N ASN A 97 4.77 -6.56 -9.98
CA ASN A 97 5.74 -6.52 -8.88
C ASN A 97 7.04 -7.28 -9.23
N ASP A 98 7.52 -7.12 -10.46
CA ASP A 98 8.66 -7.90 -10.98
C ASP A 98 10.01 -7.42 -10.42
N GLN A 99 10.10 -6.19 -9.89
CA GLN A 99 11.34 -5.62 -9.33
C GLN A 99 11.35 -5.62 -7.79
N GLY A 100 10.33 -6.20 -7.16
CA GLY A 100 10.19 -6.23 -5.71
C GLY A 100 9.72 -4.91 -5.10
N GLU A 101 8.90 -4.16 -5.83
CA GLU A 101 8.41 -2.84 -5.41
C GLU A 101 7.60 -2.90 -4.11
N ILE A 102 6.75 -3.91 -3.94
CA ILE A 102 5.95 -4.09 -2.71
C ILE A 102 6.85 -4.50 -1.54
N GLU A 103 7.81 -5.39 -1.78
CA GLU A 103 8.77 -5.83 -0.78
C GLU A 103 9.61 -4.65 -0.29
N GLN A 104 10.15 -3.84 -1.21
CA GLN A 104 10.88 -2.63 -0.85
C GLN A 104 9.99 -1.62 -0.11
N PHE A 105 8.74 -1.46 -0.52
CA PHE A 105 7.79 -0.63 0.22
C PHE A 105 7.59 -1.13 1.65
N PHE A 106 7.48 -2.45 1.87
CA PHE A 106 7.35 -3.06 3.19
C PHE A 106 8.62 -3.01 4.03
N GLU A 107 9.80 -3.01 3.42
CA GLU A 107 11.09 -2.99 4.13
C GLU A 107 11.56 -1.56 4.45
N GLU A 108 11.40 -0.64 3.51
CA GLU A 108 12.03 0.69 3.59
C GLU A 108 11.04 1.81 3.90
N VAL A 109 9.81 1.74 3.39
CA VAL A 109 8.88 2.87 3.46
C VAL A 109 7.87 2.70 4.58
N LEU A 110 7.03 1.68 4.49
CA LEU A 110 5.89 1.46 5.38
C LEU A 110 6.31 1.44 6.87
N PRO A 111 7.37 0.73 7.30
CA PRO A 111 7.75 0.69 8.71
C PRO A 111 8.24 2.03 9.27
N ASN A 112 8.78 2.89 8.39
CA ASN A 112 9.27 4.20 8.78
C ASN A 112 8.12 5.20 8.98
N ILE A 113 7.02 5.06 8.24
CA ILE A 113 5.94 6.06 8.22
C ILE A 113 4.74 5.74 9.12
N ILE A 114 4.57 4.49 9.58
CA ILE A 114 3.40 4.09 10.38
C ILE A 114 3.70 3.92 11.87
N GLU A 115 2.67 4.12 12.69
CA GLU A 115 2.66 3.85 14.14
C GLU A 115 2.11 2.46 14.45
N ASN A 116 1.11 2.02 13.69
CA ASN A 116 0.44 0.73 13.83
C ASN A 116 -0.22 0.32 12.51
N ALA A 117 -0.59 -0.96 12.42
CA ALA A 117 -1.33 -1.53 11.29
C ALA A 117 -2.53 -2.32 11.79
N GLU A 118 -3.71 -2.04 11.23
CA GLU A 118 -4.92 -2.86 11.39
C GLU A 118 -4.94 -3.99 10.36
N HIS A 119 -4.52 -3.69 9.13
CA HIS A 119 -4.59 -4.63 8.01
C HIS A 119 -3.45 -4.39 7.03
N ILE A 120 -2.67 -5.44 6.72
CA ILE A 120 -1.70 -5.46 5.62
C ILE A 120 -1.90 -6.77 4.87
N GLU A 121 -2.28 -6.69 3.60
CA GLU A 121 -2.61 -7.86 2.78
C GLU A 121 -1.93 -7.79 1.42
N TYR A 122 -1.34 -8.92 1.03
CA TYR A 122 -0.64 -9.12 -0.23
C TYR A 122 -1.28 -10.29 -0.97
N LEU A 123 -1.67 -10.09 -2.23
CA LEU A 123 -2.27 -11.14 -3.03
C LEU A 123 -1.64 -11.19 -4.42
N PHE A 124 -0.85 -12.23 -4.67
CA PHE A 124 -0.37 -12.53 -6.01
C PHE A 124 -1.51 -13.16 -6.83
N GLU A 125 -1.70 -12.74 -8.09
CA GLU A 125 -2.89 -13.13 -8.88
C GLU A 125 -3.09 -14.64 -9.06
N GLU A 126 -2.01 -15.43 -9.03
CA GLU A 126 -2.09 -16.90 -9.16
C GLU A 126 -2.36 -17.63 -7.83
N TRP A 127 -2.47 -16.91 -6.71
CA TRP A 127 -2.75 -17.53 -5.41
C TRP A 127 -4.24 -17.60 -5.12
N ASP A 128 -4.67 -18.72 -4.53
CA ASP A 128 -6.04 -18.91 -4.06
C ASP A 128 -6.39 -18.04 -2.83
N SER A 129 -5.37 -17.55 -2.12
CA SER A 129 -5.55 -16.82 -0.86
C SER A 129 -4.45 -15.81 -0.62
N SER A 130 -4.82 -14.68 -0.01
CA SER A 130 -3.90 -13.61 0.36
C SER A 130 -2.94 -14.03 1.47
N ARG A 131 -1.77 -13.38 1.50
CA ARG A 131 -0.87 -13.38 2.65
C ARG A 131 -1.12 -12.15 3.49
N MET A 132 -1.29 -12.37 4.80
CA MET A 132 -1.46 -11.30 5.77
C MET A 132 -0.11 -10.97 6.41
N TYR A 133 0.09 -9.68 6.68
CA TYR A 133 1.27 -9.17 7.34
C TYR A 133 0.88 -8.36 8.58
N GLU A 134 1.80 -8.29 9.53
CA GLU A 134 1.67 -7.58 10.79
C GLU A 134 2.81 -6.56 10.92
N PHE A 135 2.53 -5.45 11.61
CA PHE A 135 3.55 -4.48 11.98
C PHE A 135 3.96 -4.70 13.43
N VAL A 136 5.17 -5.22 13.64
CA VAL A 136 5.69 -5.60 14.97
C VAL A 136 7.10 -5.07 15.15
N ASN A 137 7.32 -4.31 16.22
CA ASN A 137 8.62 -3.73 16.59
C ASN A 137 9.29 -2.93 15.47
N GLY A 138 8.52 -2.18 14.68
CA GLY A 138 9.07 -1.35 13.60
C GLY A 138 9.38 -2.13 12.32
N GLU A 139 8.87 -3.35 12.16
CA GLU A 139 9.07 -4.19 10.98
C GLU A 139 7.72 -4.75 10.49
N VAL A 140 7.58 -4.89 9.16
CA VAL A 140 6.44 -5.58 8.53
C VAL A 140 6.82 -7.04 8.33
N LYS A 141 6.07 -7.96 8.95
CA LYS A 141 6.35 -9.40 8.94
C LYS A 141 5.14 -10.18 8.48
N THR A 142 5.36 -11.36 7.91
CA THR A 142 4.26 -12.29 7.64
C THR A 142 3.56 -12.64 8.95
N GLY A 143 2.23 -12.50 8.96
CA GLY A 143 1.43 -12.84 10.12
C GLY A 143 1.58 -14.33 10.43
N LEU A 144 1.90 -14.66 11.69
CA LEU A 144 1.87 -16.04 12.13
C LEU A 144 0.39 -16.46 12.14
N LEU A 145 0.00 -17.34 11.21
CA LEU A 145 -1.23 -18.12 11.35
C LEU A 145 -1.12 -18.95 12.63
N THR A 146 -1.54 -18.38 13.75
CA THR A 146 -1.81 -19.16 14.96
C THR A 146 -3.05 -19.97 14.64
N LYS A 147 -2.83 -21.26 14.39
CA LYS A 147 -3.88 -22.26 14.19
C LYS A 147 -4.83 -22.33 15.38
#